data_AF-A0A1U9NAJ2-F1
#
_entry.id   AF-A0A1U9NAJ2-F1
#
_cell.length_a   1.000
_cell.length_b   1.000
_cell.length_c   1.000
_cell.angle_alpha   90.00
_cell.angle_beta   90.00
_cell.angle_gamma   90.00
#
_symmetry.space_group_name_H-M   'P 1'
#
loop_
_entity.id
_entity.type
_entity.pdbx_description
1 polymer ?
#
loop_
_entity_poly.entity_id
_entity_poly.type
_entity_poly.pdbx_seq_one_letter_code
_entity_poly.pdbx_strand_id
1 'polypeptide(L)'
;MKTTVQNLIRVAAIALISAASPSLLAASNVIDVLVVYTNGVANLYGGNPTTRINQLFQVSNQIYADSGVDLEIRVAATLQVNYTDDNNAETALNDITYNQNPAFNGVAAAREKAKADMVVFYRPYMNSHGSCGVAWVAGSANGVFIAGHKAYMFAHVAINSCGDFVTAHELGHNMGLKHSRKQDGAGGTFHYALGHGVMNSFTTIMAYQSEFNVDYWDGKVYKFSNPDLMTCKNQPCGVDRNNTSTGADARYALNIAAPQIAAYYAGAPASSSSATSSSTSLSSSSLSSSSLASSSSKSSSSASSVSGTGLAELAAKVESARLNHVAAVAALNANKLAITEKTAAERTAKTALTAATTALTTATKNYEKALANYNSLVARLNALQVQLNASLSAYLTATTAAAKSAKLNQYNNQVKSYNLLLEQAVKARTDTLAAQQQLVPATNAVNAATVKANAATIALATEKARTAGLTAAVANALAIYNNLQAQYKAALKAMPKK
;
A
#
# COMPACT_ATOMS: atom_id res chain seq x y z
N MET A 1 -48.73 -41.99 52.05
CA MET A 1 -49.67 -41.50 51.02
C MET A 1 -49.15 -40.14 50.54
N LYS A 2 -48.58 -40.10 49.33
CA LYS A 2 -49.23 -39.55 48.11
C LYS A 2 -49.37 -38.01 48.20
N THR A 3 -48.45 -37.24 47.58
CA THR A 3 -48.56 -36.60 46.23
C THR A 3 -49.62 -35.48 46.25
N THR A 4 -49.46 -34.24 45.79
CA THR A 4 -48.63 -33.56 44.77
C THR A 4 -49.19 -32.12 44.64
N VAL A 5 -48.50 -31.24 43.88
CA VAL A 5 -49.04 -30.05 43.15
C VAL A 5 -49.03 -28.72 43.95
N GLN A 6 -48.49 -27.55 43.52
CA GLN A 6 -48.11 -27.03 42.20
C GLN A 6 -47.08 -25.86 42.33
N ASN A 7 -45.99 -25.97 41.57
CA ASN A 7 -45.39 -24.97 40.69
C ASN A 7 -45.85 -23.50 40.78
N LEU A 8 -44.94 -22.64 41.25
CA LEU A 8 -44.83 -21.23 40.82
C LEU A 8 -43.38 -20.98 40.37
N ILE A 9 -42.99 -21.58 39.23
CA ILE A 9 -41.83 -21.12 38.47
C ILE A 9 -42.34 -20.00 37.57
N ARG A 10 -42.03 -18.75 37.93
CA ARG A 10 -42.19 -17.61 37.02
C ARG A 10 -41.30 -17.82 35.81
N VAL A 11 -41.93 -18.13 34.68
CA VAL A 11 -41.35 -18.06 33.34
C VAL A 11 -41.21 -16.58 32.99
N ALA A 12 -39.98 -16.06 33.00
CA ALA A 12 -39.64 -14.77 32.38
C ALA A 12 -38.12 -14.67 32.18
N ALA A 13 -37.63 -15.18 31.04
CA ALA A 13 -36.49 -14.66 30.27
C ALA A 13 -36.09 -15.71 29.22
N ILE A 14 -36.91 -15.86 28.18
CA ILE A 14 -36.38 -16.34 26.89
C ILE A 14 -35.67 -15.12 26.30
N ALA A 15 -34.39 -14.94 26.66
CA ALA A 15 -33.53 -14.10 25.86
C ALA A 15 -33.17 -14.92 24.62
N LEU A 16 -33.82 -14.59 23.50
CA LEU A 16 -33.28 -14.87 22.16
C LEU A 16 -31.88 -14.26 22.11
N ILE A 17 -30.85 -15.07 22.34
CA ILE A 17 -29.47 -14.69 22.08
C ILE A 17 -29.34 -14.69 20.56
N SER A 18 -29.70 -13.55 19.97
CA SER A 18 -29.26 -13.18 18.63
C SER A 18 -27.74 -13.34 18.59
N ALA A 19 -27.24 -14.00 17.56
CA ALA A 19 -25.83 -14.27 17.35
C ALA A 19 -25.01 -12.98 17.47
N ALA A 20 -24.40 -12.76 18.64
CA ALA A 20 -23.26 -11.88 18.76
C ALA A 20 -22.06 -12.66 18.21
N SER A 21 -21.99 -12.75 16.88
CA SER A 21 -20.73 -13.06 16.21
C SER A 21 -19.72 -12.02 16.70
N PRO A 22 -18.55 -12.41 17.23
CA PRO A 22 -17.53 -11.43 17.58
C PRO A 22 -17.21 -10.65 16.30
N SER A 23 -17.48 -9.35 16.33
CA SER A 23 -17.17 -8.48 15.21
C SER A 23 -15.68 -8.63 14.89
N LEU A 24 -15.38 -9.18 13.72
CA LEU A 24 -14.10 -8.99 13.05
C LEU A 24 -13.71 -7.51 13.17
N LEU A 25 -12.41 -7.23 13.24
CA LEU A 25 -11.88 -5.87 13.25
C LEU A 25 -12.60 -5.08 12.13
N ALA A 26 -13.21 -3.93 12.45
CA ALA A 26 -13.71 -3.04 11.41
C ALA A 26 -12.50 -2.58 10.60
N ALA A 27 -12.54 -2.72 9.28
CA ALA A 27 -11.41 -2.36 8.44
C ALA A 27 -11.15 -0.84 8.53
N SER A 28 -9.87 -0.45 8.50
CA SER A 28 -9.49 0.97 8.50
C SER A 28 -9.73 1.62 7.15
N ASN A 29 -9.74 0.84 6.07
CA ASN A 29 -10.03 1.31 4.71
C ASN A 29 -11.40 0.82 4.29
N VAL A 30 -12.25 1.76 3.90
CA VAL A 30 -13.59 1.48 3.43
C VAL A 30 -13.73 1.95 2.00
N ILE A 31 -14.08 1.03 1.11
CA ILE A 31 -14.35 1.30 -0.31
C ILE A 31 -15.86 1.29 -0.52
N ASP A 32 -16.38 2.41 -0.99
CA ASP A 32 -17.80 2.56 -1.28
C ASP A 32 -18.10 2.08 -2.71
N VAL A 33 -19.05 1.15 -2.86
CA VAL A 33 -19.35 0.49 -4.13
C VAL A 33 -20.76 0.81 -4.58
N LEU A 34 -20.90 1.29 -5.83
CA LEU A 34 -22.19 1.38 -6.50
C LEU A 34 -22.54 0.00 -7.06
N VAL A 35 -23.68 -0.53 -6.65
CA VAL A 35 -24.20 -1.79 -7.20
C VAL A 35 -25.19 -1.48 -8.30
N VAL A 36 -24.88 -1.89 -9.53
CA VAL A 36 -25.79 -1.82 -10.67
C VAL A 36 -26.33 -3.22 -10.92
N TYR A 37 -27.62 -3.37 -11.22
CA TYR A 37 -28.20 -4.69 -11.52
C TYR A 37 -29.34 -4.62 -12.53
N THR A 38 -29.55 -5.70 -13.29
CA THR A 38 -30.59 -5.75 -14.33
C THR A 38 -31.98 -6.10 -13.77
N ASN A 39 -33.00 -5.92 -14.62
CA ASN A 39 -34.35 -6.42 -14.34
C ASN A 39 -34.39 -7.94 -14.08
N GLY A 40 -33.55 -8.74 -14.75
CA GLY A 40 -33.46 -10.18 -14.49
C GLY A 40 -32.96 -10.49 -13.08
N VAL A 41 -31.98 -9.72 -12.56
CA VAL A 41 -31.56 -9.85 -11.15
C VAL A 41 -32.71 -9.51 -10.21
N ALA A 42 -33.46 -8.44 -10.46
CA ALA A 42 -34.62 -8.08 -9.65
C ALA A 42 -35.65 -9.23 -9.64
N ASN A 43 -35.99 -9.76 -10.81
CA ASN A 43 -36.96 -10.84 -10.97
C ASN A 43 -36.52 -12.13 -10.26
N LEU A 44 -35.22 -12.48 -10.32
CA LEU A 44 -34.66 -13.66 -9.65
C LEU A 44 -34.87 -13.63 -8.12
N TYR A 45 -34.94 -12.44 -7.54
CA TYR A 45 -35.08 -12.22 -6.10
C TYR A 45 -36.40 -11.51 -5.73
N GLY A 46 -37.48 -11.79 -6.45
CA GLY A 46 -38.83 -11.33 -6.08
C GLY A 46 -39.01 -9.80 -6.11
N GLY A 47 -38.26 -9.13 -6.99
CA GLY A 47 -38.25 -7.67 -7.16
C GLY A 47 -37.23 -6.95 -6.28
N ASN A 48 -36.59 -7.61 -5.31
CA ASN A 48 -35.65 -6.98 -4.40
C ASN A 48 -34.39 -7.84 -4.15
N PRO A 49 -33.28 -7.60 -4.85
CA PRO A 49 -32.05 -8.37 -4.71
C PRO A 49 -31.19 -8.00 -3.50
N THR A 50 -31.62 -7.06 -2.65
CA THR A 50 -30.80 -6.49 -1.56
C THR A 50 -30.19 -7.54 -0.64
N THR A 51 -30.96 -8.56 -0.26
CA THR A 51 -30.45 -9.62 0.64
C THR A 51 -29.28 -10.40 0.01
N ARG A 52 -29.38 -10.75 -1.28
CA ARG A 52 -28.30 -11.45 -1.99
C ARG A 52 -27.08 -10.55 -2.16
N ILE A 53 -27.29 -9.29 -2.54
CA ILE A 53 -26.20 -8.31 -2.69
C ILE A 53 -25.44 -8.16 -1.36
N ASN A 54 -26.16 -7.96 -0.25
CA ASN A 54 -25.56 -7.85 1.07
C ASN A 54 -24.78 -9.10 1.47
N GLN A 55 -25.30 -10.29 1.14
CA GLN A 55 -24.61 -11.55 1.40
C GLN A 55 -23.30 -11.67 0.59
N LEU A 56 -23.28 -11.29 -0.69
CA LEU A 56 -22.06 -11.27 -1.50
C LEU A 56 -21.01 -10.28 -0.97
N PHE A 57 -21.44 -9.11 -0.50
CA PHE A 57 -20.58 -8.13 0.15
C PHE A 57 -20.03 -8.65 1.49
N GLN A 58 -20.87 -9.30 2.31
CA GLN A 58 -20.42 -9.92 3.57
C GLN A 58 -19.43 -11.06 3.34
N VAL A 59 -19.66 -11.91 2.33
CA VAL A 59 -18.70 -12.96 1.94
C VAL A 59 -17.38 -12.32 1.48
N SER A 60 -17.44 -11.26 0.67
CA SER A 60 -16.24 -10.56 0.20
C SER A 60 -15.45 -9.92 1.37
N ASN A 61 -16.14 -9.27 2.30
CA ASN A 61 -15.54 -8.71 3.51
C ASN A 61 -14.95 -9.79 4.43
N GLN A 62 -15.62 -10.94 4.54
CA GLN A 62 -15.07 -12.08 5.27
C GLN A 62 -13.79 -12.56 4.58
N ILE A 63 -13.76 -12.69 3.24
CA ILE A 63 -12.56 -13.06 2.49
C ILE A 63 -11.41 -12.08 2.74
N TYR A 64 -11.64 -10.76 2.71
CA TYR A 64 -10.59 -9.77 3.00
C TYR A 64 -10.00 -9.98 4.40
N ALA A 65 -10.86 -10.05 5.41
CA ALA A 65 -10.42 -10.23 6.78
C ALA A 65 -9.71 -11.57 7.02
N ASP A 66 -10.25 -12.66 6.47
CA ASP A 66 -9.69 -14.00 6.49
C ASP A 66 -8.32 -14.12 5.81
N SER A 67 -8.00 -13.16 4.95
CA SER A 67 -6.74 -13.05 4.22
C SER A 67 -5.76 -12.11 4.89
N GLY A 68 -6.16 -11.38 5.94
CA GLY A 68 -5.35 -10.33 6.58
C GLY A 68 -5.27 -9.04 5.76
N VAL A 69 -6.29 -8.76 4.94
CA VAL A 69 -6.43 -7.51 4.19
C VAL A 69 -7.24 -6.52 5.02
N ASP A 70 -6.70 -5.32 5.22
CA ASP A 70 -7.35 -4.22 5.94
C ASP A 70 -8.27 -3.44 5.00
N LEU A 71 -9.38 -4.08 4.61
CA LEU A 71 -10.37 -3.54 3.67
C LEU A 71 -11.78 -4.01 4.02
N GLU A 72 -12.73 -3.08 3.96
CA GLU A 72 -14.17 -3.34 3.94
C GLU A 72 -14.76 -2.69 2.68
N ILE A 73 -15.60 -3.43 1.95
CA ILE A 73 -16.46 -2.86 0.92
C ILE A 73 -17.87 -2.65 1.47
N ARG A 74 -18.49 -1.54 1.08
CA ARG A 74 -19.88 -1.21 1.45
C ARG A 74 -20.72 -0.94 0.22
N VAL A 75 -21.99 -1.30 0.29
CA VAL A 75 -22.98 -0.89 -0.71
C VAL A 75 -23.30 0.58 -0.45
N ALA A 76 -22.79 1.47 -1.31
CA ALA A 76 -23.02 2.91 -1.18
C ALA A 76 -24.41 3.31 -1.72
N ALA A 77 -24.79 2.70 -2.84
CA ALA A 77 -26.10 2.82 -3.45
C ALA A 77 -26.36 1.62 -4.37
N THR A 78 -27.62 1.41 -4.70
CA THR A 78 -28.03 0.45 -5.73
C THR A 78 -28.74 1.16 -6.88
N LEU A 79 -28.57 0.67 -8.10
CA LEU A 79 -29.21 1.18 -9.31
C LEU A 79 -29.69 0.03 -10.19
N GLN A 80 -31.00 -0.08 -10.35
CA GLN A 80 -31.60 -1.00 -11.31
C GLN A 80 -31.56 -0.39 -12.72
N VAL A 81 -31.17 -1.19 -13.72
CA VAL A 81 -31.09 -0.79 -15.12
C VAL A 81 -31.83 -1.74 -16.04
N ASN A 82 -32.37 -1.22 -17.15
CA ASN A 82 -33.01 -2.02 -18.19
C ASN A 82 -31.99 -2.45 -19.26
N TYR A 83 -31.07 -3.32 -18.88
CA TYR A 83 -30.04 -3.88 -19.75
C TYR A 83 -30.27 -5.39 -19.96
N THR A 84 -29.79 -5.95 -21.07
CA THR A 84 -29.98 -7.36 -21.43
C THR A 84 -29.20 -8.31 -20.51
N ASP A 85 -29.75 -9.50 -20.27
CA ASP A 85 -29.08 -10.57 -19.51
C ASP A 85 -28.35 -11.57 -20.40
N ASP A 86 -28.48 -11.50 -21.73
CA ASP A 86 -28.05 -12.58 -22.64
C ASP A 86 -26.92 -12.22 -23.63
N ASN A 87 -26.15 -11.15 -23.40
CA ASN A 87 -24.88 -10.93 -24.12
C ASN A 87 -23.66 -11.27 -23.27
N ASN A 88 -22.48 -11.35 -23.91
CA ASN A 88 -21.26 -11.74 -23.20
C ASN A 88 -20.82 -10.72 -22.14
N ALA A 89 -20.07 -11.22 -21.16
CA ALA A 89 -19.67 -10.45 -19.99
C ALA A 89 -18.78 -9.25 -20.36
N GLU A 90 -17.88 -9.40 -21.35
CA GLU A 90 -16.99 -8.34 -21.78
C GLU A 90 -17.75 -7.20 -22.46
N THR A 91 -18.77 -7.49 -23.28
CA THR A 91 -19.61 -6.42 -23.87
C THR A 91 -20.33 -5.67 -22.77
N ALA A 92 -20.91 -6.37 -21.80
CA ALA A 92 -21.56 -5.72 -20.66
C ALA A 92 -20.61 -4.87 -19.82
N LEU A 93 -19.38 -5.32 -19.59
CA LEU A 93 -18.35 -4.52 -18.91
C LEU A 93 -17.98 -3.26 -19.71
N ASN A 94 -17.79 -3.39 -21.02
CA ASN A 94 -17.51 -2.23 -21.89
C ASN A 94 -18.68 -1.25 -21.91
N ASP A 95 -19.92 -1.74 -22.05
CA ASP A 95 -21.11 -0.92 -22.14
C ASP A 95 -21.34 -0.09 -20.88
N ILE A 96 -21.17 -0.68 -19.68
CA ILE A 96 -21.31 0.07 -18.42
C ILE A 96 -20.12 1.02 -18.18
N THR A 97 -18.90 0.62 -18.53
CA THR A 97 -17.69 1.42 -18.29
C THR A 97 -17.68 2.67 -19.17
N TYR A 98 -18.00 2.50 -20.45
CA TYR A 98 -17.90 3.56 -21.46
C TYR A 98 -19.25 4.16 -21.85
N ASN A 99 -20.33 3.79 -21.15
CA ASN A 99 -21.70 4.23 -21.42
C ASN A 99 -22.11 4.03 -22.90
N GLN A 100 -21.84 2.84 -23.45
CA GLN A 100 -22.14 2.51 -24.86
C GLN A 100 -23.58 2.04 -25.07
N ASN A 101 -24.34 1.85 -23.98
CA ASN A 101 -25.75 1.48 -24.01
C ASN A 101 -26.61 2.48 -23.22
N PRO A 102 -27.77 2.94 -23.74
CA PRO A 102 -28.65 3.89 -23.05
C PRO A 102 -29.09 3.46 -21.64
N ALA A 103 -29.10 2.16 -21.34
CA ALA A 103 -29.42 1.63 -20.01
C ALA A 103 -28.47 2.15 -18.91
N PHE A 104 -27.25 2.59 -19.27
CA PHE A 104 -26.23 3.03 -18.31
C PHE A 104 -26.08 4.55 -18.19
N ASN A 105 -26.89 5.35 -18.89
CA ASN A 105 -26.79 6.81 -18.87
C ASN A 105 -26.85 7.42 -17.45
N GLY A 106 -27.53 6.74 -16.50
CA GLY A 106 -27.63 7.17 -15.10
C GLY A 106 -26.46 6.75 -14.20
N VAL A 107 -25.59 5.83 -14.64
CA VAL A 107 -24.56 5.20 -13.79
C VAL A 107 -23.52 6.22 -13.31
N ALA A 108 -23.01 7.08 -14.20
CA ALA A 108 -22.02 8.08 -13.84
C ALA A 108 -22.56 9.07 -12.78
N ALA A 109 -23.80 9.55 -12.97
CA ALA A 109 -24.45 10.44 -12.02
C ALA A 109 -24.74 9.75 -10.67
N ALA A 110 -25.19 8.49 -10.70
CA ALA A 110 -25.41 7.70 -9.48
C ALA A 110 -24.11 7.47 -8.71
N ARG A 111 -23.02 7.14 -9.42
CA ARG A 111 -21.69 6.92 -8.83
C ARG A 111 -21.15 8.18 -8.16
N GLU A 112 -21.26 9.32 -8.83
CA GLU A 112 -20.84 10.63 -8.29
C GLU A 112 -21.68 11.04 -7.07
N LYS A 113 -23.00 10.81 -7.11
CA LYS A 113 -23.91 11.10 -6.00
C LYS A 113 -23.63 10.22 -4.78
N ALA A 114 -23.39 8.93 -5.01
CA ALA A 114 -23.10 7.97 -3.95
C ALA A 114 -21.63 8.04 -3.46
N LYS A 115 -20.77 8.81 -4.14
CA LYS A 115 -19.33 8.87 -3.88
C LYS A 115 -18.67 7.47 -3.91
N ALA A 116 -19.12 6.64 -4.85
CA ALA A 116 -18.70 5.25 -4.95
C ALA A 116 -17.36 5.09 -5.70
N ASP A 117 -16.34 4.66 -4.97
CA ASP A 117 -14.99 4.38 -5.45
C ASP A 117 -14.96 3.31 -6.54
N MET A 118 -15.85 2.32 -6.48
CA MET A 118 -15.96 1.22 -7.45
C MET A 118 -17.41 0.97 -7.89
N VAL A 119 -17.58 0.22 -8.98
CA VAL A 119 -18.88 -0.24 -9.49
C VAL A 119 -18.87 -1.73 -9.73
N VAL A 120 -19.90 -2.43 -9.23
CA VAL A 120 -20.17 -3.83 -9.58
C VAL A 120 -21.50 -3.90 -10.32
N PHE A 121 -21.49 -4.53 -11.48
CA PHE A 121 -22.66 -4.79 -12.31
C PHE A 121 -23.07 -6.26 -12.21
N TYR A 122 -24.20 -6.53 -11.57
CA TYR A 122 -24.76 -7.87 -11.42
C TYR A 122 -25.77 -8.22 -12.50
N ARG A 123 -25.61 -9.41 -13.07
CA ARG A 123 -26.56 -10.06 -14.01
C ARG A 123 -26.84 -11.50 -13.56
N PRO A 124 -28.01 -12.10 -13.85
CA PRO A 124 -28.21 -13.54 -13.70
C PRO A 124 -27.24 -14.27 -14.62
N TYR A 125 -26.68 -15.39 -14.17
CA TYR A 125 -25.78 -16.19 -14.99
C TYR A 125 -26.46 -16.68 -16.27
N MET A 126 -25.82 -16.47 -17.41
CA MET A 126 -26.20 -17.04 -18.71
C MET A 126 -24.96 -17.65 -19.37
N ASN A 127 -25.15 -18.73 -20.16
CA ASN A 127 -24.03 -19.36 -20.88
C ASN A 127 -23.32 -18.40 -21.85
N SER A 128 -24.05 -17.41 -22.37
CA SER A 128 -23.51 -16.37 -23.24
C SER A 128 -22.45 -15.50 -22.57
N HIS A 129 -22.36 -15.49 -21.23
CA HIS A 129 -21.38 -14.71 -20.47
C HIS A 129 -19.95 -15.21 -20.69
N GLY A 130 -19.76 -16.51 -20.93
CA GLY A 130 -18.44 -17.14 -21.09
C GLY A 130 -17.65 -17.32 -19.80
N SER A 131 -17.96 -16.56 -18.74
CA SER A 131 -17.34 -16.64 -17.42
C SER A 131 -18.33 -16.26 -16.31
N CYS A 132 -17.92 -16.44 -15.05
CA CYS A 132 -18.67 -15.97 -13.89
C CYS A 132 -18.50 -14.47 -13.61
N GLY A 133 -17.51 -13.83 -14.24
CA GLY A 133 -17.16 -12.45 -13.98
C GLY A 133 -16.06 -11.95 -14.91
N VAL A 134 -16.01 -10.63 -15.06
CA VAL A 134 -14.91 -9.95 -15.75
C VAL A 134 -14.77 -8.54 -15.18
N ALA A 135 -13.54 -8.09 -15.02
CA ALA A 135 -13.18 -6.80 -14.46
C ALA A 135 -11.99 -6.19 -15.18
N TRP A 136 -11.86 -4.87 -15.09
CA TRP A 136 -10.64 -4.20 -15.52
C TRP A 136 -9.54 -4.42 -14.48
N VAL A 137 -8.32 -4.67 -14.94
CA VAL A 137 -7.15 -4.59 -14.05
C VAL A 137 -6.65 -3.15 -14.03
N ALA A 138 -6.81 -2.47 -12.90
CA ALA A 138 -6.39 -1.07 -12.76
C ALA A 138 -5.13 -0.93 -11.90
N GLY A 139 -4.64 0.31 -11.81
CA GLY A 139 -3.39 0.64 -11.15
C GLY A 139 -2.18 0.51 -12.06
N SER A 140 -1.08 1.10 -11.62
CA SER A 140 0.20 1.08 -12.31
C SER A 140 1.23 0.26 -11.52
N ALA A 141 2.37 -0.03 -12.16
CA ALA A 141 3.50 -0.68 -11.50
C ALA A 141 3.87 0.02 -10.18
N ASN A 142 4.35 -0.76 -9.23
CA ASN A 142 4.67 -0.34 -7.86
C ASN A 142 3.44 0.09 -7.03
N GLY A 143 2.25 -0.43 -7.35
CA GLY A 143 1.05 -0.25 -6.50
C GLY A 143 0.41 1.12 -6.57
N VAL A 144 0.61 1.88 -7.64
CA VAL A 144 0.15 3.28 -7.74
C VAL A 144 -1.26 3.37 -8.32
N PHE A 145 -2.16 4.04 -7.59
CA PHE A 145 -3.55 4.28 -8.01
C PHE A 145 -3.85 5.79 -8.06
N ILE A 146 -3.56 6.43 -9.19
CA ILE A 146 -3.96 7.82 -9.45
C ILE A 146 -5.45 7.97 -9.83
N ALA A 147 -5.97 9.20 -9.77
CA ALA A 147 -7.36 9.53 -10.07
C ALA A 147 -7.86 9.04 -11.44
N GLY A 148 -7.00 8.98 -12.46
CA GLY A 148 -7.35 8.46 -13.79
C GLY A 148 -7.80 7.00 -13.78
N HIS A 149 -7.29 6.17 -12.85
CA HIS A 149 -7.69 4.77 -12.73
C HIS A 149 -9.14 4.60 -12.23
N LYS A 150 -9.74 5.64 -11.63
CA LYS A 150 -11.15 5.63 -11.21
C LYS A 150 -12.10 5.28 -12.36
N ALA A 151 -11.75 5.67 -13.59
CA ALA A 151 -12.50 5.37 -14.80
C ALA A 151 -12.61 3.87 -15.12
N TYR A 152 -11.72 3.04 -14.58
CA TYR A 152 -11.66 1.60 -14.81
C TYR A 152 -12.09 0.76 -13.60
N MET A 153 -12.63 1.37 -12.53
CA MET A 153 -13.11 0.62 -11.36
C MET A 153 -14.49 0.01 -11.58
N PHE A 154 -14.63 -0.82 -12.61
CA PHE A 154 -15.86 -1.53 -12.99
C PHE A 154 -15.64 -3.03 -13.07
N ALA A 155 -16.61 -3.78 -12.59
CA ALA A 155 -16.67 -5.24 -12.68
C ALA A 155 -18.06 -5.69 -13.11
N HIS A 156 -18.14 -6.72 -13.95
CA HIS A 156 -19.36 -7.48 -14.23
C HIS A 156 -19.28 -8.83 -13.48
N VAL A 157 -20.36 -9.22 -12.81
CA VAL A 157 -20.43 -10.46 -12.04
C VAL A 157 -21.78 -11.16 -12.25
N ALA A 158 -21.74 -12.46 -12.51
CA ALA A 158 -22.92 -13.31 -12.46
C ALA A 158 -23.35 -13.53 -10.99
N ILE A 159 -24.56 -13.10 -10.63
CA ILE A 159 -24.99 -13.02 -9.21
C ILE A 159 -25.39 -14.39 -8.61
N ASN A 160 -25.70 -15.37 -9.45
CA ASN A 160 -26.12 -16.72 -9.09
C ASN A 160 -25.34 -17.77 -9.89
N SER A 161 -25.47 -19.05 -9.52
CA SER A 161 -24.86 -20.21 -10.20
C SER A 161 -23.33 -20.24 -10.26
N CYS A 162 -22.67 -19.18 -9.80
CA CYS A 162 -21.24 -19.03 -9.61
C CYS A 162 -20.90 -18.99 -8.12
N GLY A 163 -19.65 -19.27 -7.77
CA GLY A 163 -19.20 -19.20 -6.38
C GLY A 163 -19.27 -17.79 -5.81
N ASP A 164 -19.61 -17.67 -4.53
CA ASP A 164 -19.82 -16.37 -3.88
C ASP A 164 -18.53 -15.52 -3.74
N PHE A 165 -17.36 -16.14 -3.93
CA PHE A 165 -16.06 -15.46 -3.96
C PHE A 165 -15.86 -14.57 -5.19
N VAL A 166 -16.67 -14.71 -6.26
CA VAL A 166 -16.42 -14.04 -7.55
C VAL A 166 -16.47 -12.52 -7.42
N THR A 167 -17.32 -11.97 -6.55
CA THR A 167 -17.31 -10.50 -6.31
C THR A 167 -15.95 -10.04 -5.79
N ALA A 168 -15.36 -10.75 -4.82
CA ALA A 168 -14.02 -10.45 -4.32
C ALA A 168 -12.93 -10.67 -5.38
N HIS A 169 -13.09 -11.67 -6.26
CA HIS A 169 -12.18 -11.92 -7.37
C HIS A 169 -12.14 -10.74 -8.34
N GLU A 170 -13.30 -10.31 -8.84
CA GLU A 170 -13.39 -9.23 -9.82
C GLU A 170 -12.98 -7.88 -9.22
N LEU A 171 -13.36 -7.59 -7.97
CA LEU A 171 -12.85 -6.40 -7.29
C LEU A 171 -11.35 -6.48 -7.01
N GLY A 172 -10.80 -7.70 -6.84
CA GLY A 172 -9.36 -7.95 -6.80
C GLY A 172 -8.64 -7.49 -8.07
N HIS A 173 -9.22 -7.73 -9.25
CA HIS A 173 -8.70 -7.23 -10.51
C HIS A 173 -8.68 -5.70 -10.56
N ASN A 174 -9.80 -5.05 -10.21
CA ASN A 174 -9.85 -3.59 -10.13
C ASN A 174 -8.79 -3.02 -9.18
N MET A 175 -8.43 -3.75 -8.12
CA MET A 175 -7.37 -3.39 -7.17
C MET A 175 -5.96 -3.82 -7.62
N GLY A 176 -5.80 -4.21 -8.88
CA GLY A 176 -4.50 -4.45 -9.51
C GLY A 176 -3.93 -5.84 -9.30
N LEU A 177 -4.75 -6.81 -8.89
CA LEU A 177 -4.36 -8.21 -8.85
C LEU A 177 -4.55 -8.87 -10.22
N LYS A 178 -3.71 -9.84 -10.51
CA LYS A 178 -3.86 -10.76 -11.64
C LYS A 178 -4.12 -12.18 -11.16
N HIS A 179 -4.29 -13.12 -12.09
CA HIS A 179 -4.52 -14.52 -11.72
C HIS A 179 -3.28 -15.16 -11.09
N SER A 180 -3.22 -16.49 -10.98
CA SER A 180 -1.97 -17.11 -10.52
C SER A 180 -0.85 -16.93 -11.54
N ARG A 181 0.39 -17.05 -11.07
CA ARG A 181 1.55 -17.05 -11.98
C ARG A 181 1.47 -18.15 -13.04
N LYS A 182 0.92 -19.31 -12.69
CA LYS A 182 0.76 -20.44 -13.61
C LYS A 182 -0.13 -20.09 -14.79
N GLN A 183 -1.10 -19.20 -14.59
CA GLN A 183 -2.06 -18.73 -15.59
C GLN A 183 -1.48 -17.60 -16.44
N ASP A 184 -1.03 -16.52 -15.80
CA ASP A 184 -0.77 -15.25 -16.48
C ASP A 184 0.73 -14.96 -16.67
N GLY A 185 1.61 -15.77 -16.07
CA GLY A 185 3.07 -15.59 -16.07
C GLY A 185 3.60 -14.42 -15.22
N ALA A 186 2.84 -13.33 -15.09
CA ALA A 186 3.25 -12.10 -14.40
C ALA A 186 2.14 -11.47 -13.56
N GLY A 187 2.53 -10.85 -12.45
CA GLY A 187 1.64 -10.10 -11.55
C GLY A 187 1.16 -8.76 -12.10
N GLY A 188 0.16 -8.18 -11.43
CA GLY A 188 -0.41 -6.89 -11.77
C GLY A 188 0.45 -5.72 -11.30
N THR A 189 -0.08 -4.91 -10.39
CA THR A 189 0.61 -3.70 -9.89
C THR A 189 1.96 -3.99 -9.20
N PHE A 190 2.13 -5.22 -8.72
CA PHE A 190 3.40 -5.78 -8.29
C PHE A 190 3.60 -7.16 -8.89
N HIS A 191 4.86 -7.58 -9.02
CA HIS A 191 5.18 -8.92 -9.53
C HIS A 191 4.54 -10.05 -8.69
N TYR A 192 4.25 -9.83 -7.40
CA TYR A 192 3.56 -10.76 -6.49
C TYR A 192 2.06 -10.52 -6.34
N ALA A 193 1.47 -9.54 -7.05
CA ALA A 193 0.04 -9.22 -7.00
C ALA A 193 -0.77 -10.27 -7.80
N LEU A 194 -0.84 -11.49 -7.27
CA LEU A 194 -1.26 -12.70 -7.96
C LEU A 194 -2.07 -13.63 -7.06
N GLY A 195 -2.85 -14.51 -7.67
CA GLY A 195 -3.36 -15.72 -7.03
C GLY A 195 -2.26 -16.74 -6.73
N HIS A 196 -2.61 -17.72 -5.90
CA HIS A 196 -1.76 -18.85 -5.54
C HIS A 196 -2.57 -20.15 -5.55
N GLY A 197 -1.93 -21.26 -5.86
CA GLY A 197 -2.52 -22.58 -5.77
C GLY A 197 -1.44 -23.64 -5.66
N VAL A 198 -1.86 -24.80 -5.16
CA VAL A 198 -1.03 -26.00 -5.08
C VAL A 198 -1.76 -27.11 -5.83
N MET A 199 -1.04 -27.73 -6.77
CA MET A 199 -1.57 -28.80 -7.63
C MET A 199 -2.28 -29.88 -6.80
N ASN A 200 -3.50 -30.26 -7.22
CA ASN A 200 -4.34 -31.27 -6.59
C ASN A 200 -4.72 -30.96 -5.12
N SER A 201 -4.51 -29.73 -4.64
CA SER A 201 -4.73 -29.35 -3.24
C SER A 201 -5.73 -28.20 -3.12
N PHE A 202 -5.34 -26.98 -3.49
CA PHE A 202 -6.22 -25.81 -3.37
C PHE A 202 -5.82 -24.68 -4.33
N THR A 203 -6.73 -23.71 -4.48
CA THR A 203 -6.48 -22.39 -5.08
C THR A 203 -7.02 -21.27 -4.22
N THR A 204 -6.28 -20.17 -4.08
CA THR A 204 -6.79 -18.90 -3.54
C THR A 204 -7.69 -18.22 -4.56
N ILE A 205 -8.41 -17.18 -4.13
CA ILE A 205 -9.54 -16.68 -4.93
C ILE A 205 -9.13 -16.20 -6.33
N MET A 206 -7.94 -15.61 -6.50
CA MET A 206 -7.44 -15.13 -7.80
C MET A 206 -6.89 -16.26 -8.70
N ALA A 207 -6.80 -17.50 -8.24
CA ALA A 207 -6.29 -18.62 -9.04
C ALA A 207 -7.44 -19.49 -9.60
N TYR A 208 -7.30 -20.00 -10.82
CA TYR A 208 -8.31 -20.89 -11.42
C TYR A 208 -8.12 -22.33 -10.94
N GLN A 209 -9.22 -22.95 -10.53
CA GLN A 209 -9.21 -24.34 -10.06
C GLN A 209 -8.71 -25.32 -11.13
N SER A 210 -9.13 -25.12 -12.38
CA SER A 210 -8.77 -25.96 -13.53
C SER A 210 -7.25 -26.04 -13.73
N GLU A 211 -6.55 -24.93 -13.52
CA GLU A 211 -5.11 -24.82 -13.72
C GLU A 211 -4.31 -25.58 -12.67
N PHE A 212 -4.89 -25.82 -11.50
CA PHE A 212 -4.26 -26.57 -10.42
C PHE A 212 -4.84 -27.97 -10.28
N ASN A 213 -5.67 -28.42 -11.22
CA ASN A 213 -6.38 -29.70 -11.16
C ASN A 213 -7.10 -29.89 -9.80
N VAL A 214 -7.86 -28.88 -9.39
CA VAL A 214 -8.72 -28.94 -8.21
C VAL A 214 -10.18 -28.76 -8.61
N ASP A 215 -11.08 -29.34 -7.82
CA ASP A 215 -12.52 -29.23 -8.06
C ASP A 215 -13.01 -27.77 -7.94
N TYR A 216 -14.01 -27.39 -8.72
CA TYR A 216 -14.53 -26.02 -8.73
C TYR A 216 -15.13 -25.61 -7.38
N TRP A 217 -15.88 -26.50 -6.72
CA TRP A 217 -16.62 -26.21 -5.49
C TRP A 217 -15.78 -26.45 -4.23
N ASP A 218 -14.96 -27.51 -4.22
CA ASP A 218 -14.19 -27.93 -3.04
C ASP A 218 -12.71 -27.49 -3.07
N GLY A 219 -12.22 -27.08 -4.24
CA GLY A 219 -10.82 -26.73 -4.47
C GLY A 219 -10.46 -25.29 -4.12
N LYS A 220 -11.45 -24.42 -3.88
CA LYS A 220 -11.19 -23.00 -3.63
C LYS A 220 -11.20 -22.67 -2.15
N VAL A 221 -10.11 -22.07 -1.68
CA VAL A 221 -10.06 -21.44 -0.36
C VAL A 221 -10.46 -19.98 -0.51
N TYR A 222 -11.39 -19.54 0.34
CA TYR A 222 -11.95 -18.18 0.34
C TYR A 222 -10.97 -17.19 0.99
N LYS A 223 -9.78 -17.10 0.40
CA LYS A 223 -8.66 -16.24 0.83
C LYS A 223 -7.94 -15.70 -0.40
N PHE A 224 -7.47 -14.46 -0.34
CA PHE A 224 -6.39 -13.95 -1.19
C PHE A 224 -5.06 -14.59 -0.80
N SER A 225 -4.09 -14.58 -1.71
CA SER A 225 -2.77 -15.13 -1.41
C SER A 225 -2.06 -14.34 -0.31
N ASN A 226 -1.54 -15.07 0.68
CA ASN A 226 -0.80 -14.52 1.81
C ASN A 226 0.19 -15.58 2.32
N PRO A 227 1.51 -15.39 2.17
CA PRO A 227 2.52 -16.37 2.61
C PRO A 227 2.59 -16.55 4.13
N ASP A 228 2.07 -15.60 4.90
CA ASP A 228 2.12 -15.65 6.38
C ASP A 228 0.96 -16.48 6.97
N LEU A 229 0.00 -16.93 6.15
CA LEU A 229 -1.13 -17.75 6.59
C LEU A 229 -0.93 -19.23 6.23
N MET A 230 -1.05 -20.11 7.22
CA MET A 230 -0.92 -21.58 7.07
C MET A 230 -2.27 -22.31 6.97
N THR A 231 -3.36 -21.57 6.74
CA THR A 231 -4.74 -22.09 6.83
C THR A 231 -5.27 -22.64 5.50
N CYS A 232 -4.46 -22.66 4.44
CA CYS A 232 -4.85 -23.19 3.14
C CYS A 232 -4.54 -24.68 3.07
N LYS A 233 -5.42 -25.51 3.65
CA LYS A 233 -5.24 -26.97 3.77
C LYS A 233 -3.90 -27.34 4.46
N ASN A 234 -3.58 -26.64 5.55
CA ASN A 234 -2.33 -26.76 6.32
C ASN A 234 -1.06 -26.43 5.50
N GLN A 235 -1.21 -25.64 4.44
CA GLN A 235 -0.13 -25.12 3.61
C GLN A 235 -0.18 -23.59 3.60
N PRO A 236 0.94 -22.92 3.26
CA PRO A 236 0.95 -21.47 3.05
C PRO A 236 -0.09 -21.06 2.01
N CYS A 237 -0.83 -19.98 2.28
CA CYS A 237 -1.80 -19.44 1.32
C CYS A 237 -1.16 -18.64 0.19
N GLY A 238 0.17 -18.49 0.17
CA GLY A 238 0.89 -17.71 -0.82
C GLY A 238 2.37 -18.05 -0.84
N VAL A 239 3.13 -17.27 -1.59
CA VAL A 239 4.60 -17.40 -1.69
C VAL A 239 5.23 -16.05 -1.34
N ASP A 240 6.34 -16.08 -0.62
CA ASP A 240 7.05 -14.87 -0.16
C ASP A 240 7.20 -13.85 -1.30
N ARG A 241 6.74 -12.62 -1.02
CA ARG A 241 6.73 -11.49 -1.94
C ARG A 241 8.13 -11.10 -2.45
N ASN A 242 9.20 -11.44 -1.73
CA ASN A 242 10.58 -11.16 -2.11
C ASN A 242 11.12 -12.18 -3.12
N ASN A 243 10.40 -13.29 -3.34
CA ASN A 243 10.75 -14.22 -4.40
C ASN A 243 10.29 -13.66 -5.75
N THR A 244 11.23 -13.10 -6.50
CA THR A 244 10.94 -12.45 -7.78
C THR A 244 10.41 -13.39 -8.87
N SER A 245 10.67 -14.69 -8.73
CA SER A 245 10.26 -15.70 -9.71
C SER A 245 8.91 -16.35 -9.39
N THR A 246 8.58 -16.54 -8.11
CA THR A 246 7.39 -17.30 -7.70
C THR A 246 6.49 -16.59 -6.69
N GLY A 247 6.84 -15.38 -6.25
CA GLY A 247 6.09 -14.62 -5.23
C GLY A 247 4.61 -14.44 -5.56
N ALA A 248 3.77 -14.59 -4.53
CA ALA A 248 2.32 -14.47 -4.59
C ALA A 248 1.80 -14.01 -3.22
N ASP A 249 1.58 -12.70 -3.08
CA ASP A 249 1.11 -12.03 -1.86
C ASP A 249 0.13 -10.91 -2.21
N ALA A 250 -1.06 -11.31 -2.63
CA ALA A 250 -2.16 -10.42 -2.94
C ALA A 250 -2.55 -9.59 -1.71
N ARG A 251 -2.46 -10.14 -0.49
CA ARG A 251 -2.76 -9.40 0.74
C ARG A 251 -1.95 -8.12 0.84
N TYR A 252 -0.64 -8.20 0.58
CA TYR A 252 0.22 -7.02 0.65
C TYR A 252 -0.08 -5.99 -0.43
N ALA A 253 -0.32 -6.45 -1.67
CA ALA A 253 -0.70 -5.57 -2.77
C ALA A 253 -2.02 -4.84 -2.47
N LEU A 254 -3.03 -5.54 -1.94
CA LEU A 254 -4.32 -4.98 -1.57
C LEU A 254 -4.21 -3.95 -0.44
N ASN A 255 -3.38 -4.21 0.58
CA ASN A 255 -3.16 -3.25 1.68
C ASN A 255 -2.45 -1.96 1.22
N ILE A 256 -1.77 -1.98 0.07
CA ILE A 256 -1.22 -0.77 -0.57
C ILE A 256 -2.29 -0.08 -1.43
N ALA A 257 -3.10 -0.84 -2.15
CA ALA A 257 -4.11 -0.31 -3.07
C ALA A 257 -5.31 0.31 -2.33
N ALA A 258 -5.83 -0.38 -1.30
CA ALA A 258 -7.06 -0.04 -0.59
C ALA A 258 -7.14 1.44 -0.12
N PRO A 259 -6.15 2.00 0.61
CA PRO A 259 -6.21 3.39 1.06
C PRO A 259 -6.21 4.40 -0.10
N GLN A 260 -5.57 4.08 -1.24
CA GLN A 260 -5.55 4.97 -2.40
C GLN A 260 -6.90 4.98 -3.13
N ILE A 261 -7.54 3.81 -3.24
CA ILE A 261 -8.84 3.65 -3.91
C ILE A 261 -9.96 4.26 -3.06
N ALA A 262 -9.96 4.03 -1.74
CA ALA A 262 -10.89 4.66 -0.81
C ALA A 262 -10.81 6.20 -0.80
N ALA A 263 -9.72 6.77 -1.31
CA ALA A 263 -9.51 8.21 -1.39
C ALA A 263 -10.04 8.85 -2.69
N TYR A 264 -10.62 8.08 -3.63
CA TYR A 264 -11.10 8.63 -4.91
C TYR A 264 -12.20 9.69 -4.76
N TYR A 265 -13.04 9.56 -3.74
CA TYR A 265 -14.07 10.55 -3.42
C TYR A 265 -13.90 11.25 -2.07
N ALA A 266 -12.98 10.78 -1.20
CA ALA A 266 -12.67 11.44 0.07
C ALA A 266 -11.94 12.80 -0.09
N GLY A 267 -11.48 13.11 -1.31
CA GLY A 267 -10.59 14.23 -1.56
C GLY A 267 -9.17 13.87 -1.12
N ALA A 268 -8.17 14.20 -1.94
CA ALA A 268 -6.78 14.02 -1.52
C ALA A 268 -6.54 14.78 -0.20
N PRO A 269 -5.81 14.23 0.79
CA PRO A 269 -5.26 15.06 1.84
C PRO A 269 -4.46 16.17 1.15
N ALA A 270 -4.82 17.42 1.47
CA ALA A 270 -4.21 18.60 0.88
C ALA A 270 -2.69 18.44 0.86
N SER A 271 -2.14 18.29 -0.34
CA SER A 271 -0.70 18.42 -0.53
C SER A 271 -0.34 19.79 0.02
N SER A 272 0.50 19.81 1.05
CA SER A 272 1.04 21.03 1.67
C SER A 272 1.81 21.82 0.62
N SER A 273 1.07 22.60 -0.15
CA SER A 273 1.55 23.69 -0.98
C SER A 273 1.68 24.89 -0.05
N SER A 274 2.72 24.89 0.77
CA SER A 274 3.17 26.12 1.41
C SER A 274 3.88 26.97 0.34
N ALA A 275 3.10 27.76 -0.38
CA ALA A 275 3.58 28.96 -1.02
C ALA A 275 4.03 29.93 0.09
N THR A 276 5.34 30.16 0.19
CA THR A 276 5.86 31.36 0.85
C THR A 276 6.58 32.17 -0.20
N SER A 277 5.87 33.17 -0.71
CA SER A 277 6.42 34.29 -1.45
C SER A 277 7.31 35.11 -0.51
N SER A 278 8.58 35.27 -0.85
CA SER A 278 9.41 36.36 -0.35
C SER A 278 10.39 36.75 -1.45
N SER A 279 10.01 37.79 -2.17
CA SER A 279 10.82 38.51 -3.14
C SER A 279 11.84 39.39 -2.42
N THR A 280 13.13 39.21 -2.71
CA THR A 280 14.05 40.34 -2.92
C THR A 280 15.21 39.89 -3.81
N SER A 281 15.37 40.68 -4.87
CA SER A 281 16.35 40.67 -5.96
C SER A 281 17.82 40.56 -5.57
N LEU A 282 18.65 40.01 -6.46
CA LEU A 282 19.68 40.78 -7.20
C LEU A 282 20.45 39.89 -8.21
N SER A 283 20.34 40.30 -9.47
CA SER A 283 21.38 40.34 -10.51
C SER A 283 21.96 39.04 -11.05
N SER A 284 21.39 38.67 -12.19
CA SER A 284 21.93 37.85 -13.27
C SER A 284 23.19 38.45 -13.89
N SER A 285 24.21 37.62 -14.10
CA SER A 285 25.21 37.82 -15.15
C SER A 285 25.64 36.47 -15.71
N SER A 286 24.93 36.09 -16.78
CA SER A 286 25.32 35.08 -17.76
C SER A 286 26.63 35.50 -18.43
N LEU A 287 27.68 34.70 -18.32
CA LEU A 287 28.87 34.85 -19.16
C LEU A 287 28.75 33.89 -20.33
N SER A 288 28.40 34.50 -21.46
CA SER A 288 28.40 33.92 -22.79
C SER A 288 29.77 33.39 -23.17
N SER A 289 29.75 32.21 -23.76
CA SER A 289 30.82 31.65 -24.57
C SER A 289 31.15 32.60 -25.73
N SER A 290 32.36 33.15 -25.75
CA SER A 290 32.93 33.80 -26.93
C SER A 290 34.13 33.00 -27.43
N SER A 291 33.90 32.32 -28.53
CA SER A 291 34.89 31.83 -29.48
C SER A 291 35.84 32.95 -29.91
N LEU A 292 37.15 32.71 -29.80
CA LEU A 292 38.16 33.45 -30.56
C LEU A 292 39.05 32.44 -31.27
N ALA A 293 38.91 32.42 -32.59
CA ALA A 293 39.78 31.71 -33.50
C ALA A 293 41.07 32.49 -33.76
N SER A 294 42.14 31.72 -33.92
CA SER A 294 43.31 31.93 -34.81
C SER A 294 44.15 33.21 -34.70
N SER A 295 45.43 33.02 -34.38
CA SER A 295 46.49 33.24 -35.39
C SER A 295 47.81 32.60 -34.97
N SER A 296 48.27 31.66 -35.78
CA SER A 296 49.64 31.19 -35.86
C SER A 296 50.58 32.30 -36.34
N SER A 297 51.69 32.52 -35.64
CA SER A 297 52.91 33.04 -36.25
C SER A 297 54.14 32.52 -35.50
N LYS A 298 54.92 31.68 -36.19
CA LYS A 298 56.33 31.47 -35.88
C LYS A 298 57.06 32.80 -36.06
N SER A 299 57.88 33.19 -35.10
CA SER A 299 59.15 33.87 -35.40
C SER A 299 60.10 33.77 -34.20
N SER A 300 61.36 33.57 -34.55
CA SER A 300 62.53 33.36 -33.72
C SER A 300 63.11 34.68 -33.19
N SER A 301 63.71 34.59 -31.99
CA SER A 301 64.85 35.37 -31.48
C SER A 301 64.87 36.90 -31.65
N SER A 302 64.88 37.64 -30.53
CA SER A 302 65.97 38.56 -30.13
C SER A 302 65.60 39.37 -28.89
N ALA A 303 66.59 39.60 -28.02
CA ALA A 303 66.47 40.48 -26.86
C ALA A 303 66.10 41.91 -27.31
N SER A 304 65.07 42.49 -26.72
CA SER A 304 64.72 43.90 -26.87
C SER A 304 64.06 44.39 -25.59
N SER A 305 64.49 45.57 -25.14
CA SER A 305 64.12 46.23 -23.89
C SER A 305 62.61 46.22 -23.62
N VAL A 306 62.21 45.59 -22.51
CA VAL A 306 60.85 45.68 -21.97
C VAL A 306 60.62 47.14 -21.54
N SER A 307 59.76 47.87 -22.25
CA SER A 307 59.30 49.20 -21.83
C SER A 307 58.57 49.08 -20.48
N GLY A 308 58.60 50.13 -19.66
CA GLY A 308 57.97 50.13 -18.31
C GLY A 308 56.48 49.74 -18.30
N THR A 309 55.78 49.87 -19.43
CA THR A 309 54.38 49.46 -19.60
C THR A 309 54.18 47.94 -19.68
N GLY A 310 55.09 47.20 -20.32
CA GLY A 310 54.99 45.74 -20.42
C GLY A 310 55.29 45.01 -19.10
N LEU A 311 56.16 45.58 -18.26
CA LEU A 311 56.42 45.04 -16.92
C LEU A 311 55.22 45.23 -15.99
N ALA A 312 54.55 46.40 -16.05
CA ALA A 312 53.36 46.68 -15.26
C ALA A 312 52.19 45.75 -15.63
N GLU A 313 52.00 45.46 -16.92
CA GLU A 313 50.98 44.51 -17.39
C GLU A 313 51.27 43.07 -16.91
N LEU A 314 52.55 42.65 -16.93
CA LEU A 314 52.96 41.35 -16.44
C LEU A 314 52.82 41.23 -14.91
N ALA A 315 53.12 42.30 -14.16
CA ALA A 315 52.87 42.37 -12.71
C ALA A 315 51.38 42.20 -12.38
N ALA A 316 50.49 42.87 -13.13
CA ALA A 316 49.04 42.73 -12.97
C ALA A 316 48.56 41.29 -13.26
N LYS A 317 49.11 40.63 -14.29
CA LYS A 317 48.82 39.22 -14.61
C LYS A 317 49.29 38.27 -13.50
N VAL A 318 50.47 38.50 -12.91
CA VAL A 318 50.97 37.72 -11.76
C VAL A 318 50.05 37.86 -10.56
N GLU A 319 49.62 39.08 -10.23
CA GLU A 319 48.74 39.32 -9.09
C GLU A 319 47.35 38.71 -9.31
N SER A 320 46.79 38.84 -10.52
CA SER A 320 45.55 38.15 -10.89
C SER A 320 45.66 36.62 -10.76
N ALA A 321 46.77 36.03 -11.24
CA ALA A 321 47.00 34.60 -11.10
C ALA A 321 47.19 34.15 -9.64
N ARG A 322 47.83 34.98 -8.80
CA ARG A 322 47.95 34.75 -7.35
C ARG A 322 46.59 34.72 -6.68
N LEU A 323 45.74 35.70 -6.98
CA LEU A 323 44.37 35.79 -6.45
C LEU A 323 43.52 34.58 -6.90
N ASN A 324 43.65 34.17 -8.17
CA ASN A 324 42.97 32.97 -8.68
C ASN A 324 43.43 31.68 -7.97
N HIS A 325 44.73 31.54 -7.68
CA HIS A 325 45.24 30.41 -6.91
C HIS A 325 44.72 30.41 -5.47
N VAL A 326 44.73 31.57 -4.78
CA VAL A 326 44.17 31.71 -3.43
C VAL A 326 42.68 31.37 -3.40
N ALA A 327 41.91 31.84 -4.38
CA ALA A 327 40.48 31.52 -4.51
C ALA A 327 40.25 30.01 -4.72
N ALA A 328 41.06 29.35 -5.56
CA ALA A 328 40.97 27.90 -5.76
C ALA A 328 41.29 27.11 -4.47
N VAL A 329 42.30 27.54 -3.70
CA VAL A 329 42.64 26.93 -2.40
C VAL A 329 41.50 27.11 -1.40
N ALA A 330 40.91 28.31 -1.33
CA ALA A 330 39.76 28.59 -0.48
C ALA A 330 38.55 27.70 -0.84
N ALA A 331 38.26 27.52 -2.14
CA ALA A 331 37.20 26.63 -2.60
C ALA A 331 37.43 25.16 -2.21
N LEU A 332 38.66 24.66 -2.31
CA LEU A 332 39.02 23.31 -1.88
C LEU A 332 38.87 23.15 -0.35
N ASN A 333 39.29 24.14 0.43
CA ASN A 333 39.13 24.11 1.89
C ASN A 333 37.65 24.15 2.29
N ALA A 334 36.83 24.96 1.63
CA ALA A 334 35.38 25.00 1.85
C ALA A 334 34.72 23.65 1.50
N ASN A 335 35.14 22.98 0.42
CA ASN A 335 34.67 21.63 0.08
C ASN A 335 35.03 20.60 1.17
N LYS A 336 36.25 20.65 1.74
CA LYS A 336 36.65 19.76 2.85
C LYS A 336 35.81 19.97 4.11
N LEU A 337 35.50 21.22 4.45
CA LEU A 337 34.60 21.55 5.56
C LEU A 337 33.18 21.04 5.29
N ALA A 338 32.65 21.28 4.09
CA ALA A 338 31.33 20.80 3.68
C ALA A 338 31.23 19.27 3.71
N ILE A 339 32.30 18.54 3.35
CA ILE A 339 32.34 17.07 3.49
C ILE A 339 32.23 16.66 4.96
N THR A 340 32.92 17.36 5.87
CA THR A 340 32.87 17.07 7.31
C THR A 340 31.46 17.27 7.86
N GLU A 341 30.84 18.40 7.54
CA GLU A 341 29.46 18.71 7.94
C GLU A 341 28.45 17.71 7.37
N LYS A 342 28.54 17.40 6.07
CA LYS A 342 27.65 16.43 5.42
C LYS A 342 27.85 15.00 5.94
N THR A 343 29.07 14.65 6.35
CA THR A 343 29.35 13.36 7.02
C THR A 343 28.66 13.29 8.38
N ALA A 344 28.69 14.37 9.16
CA ALA A 344 27.95 14.45 10.42
C ALA A 344 26.44 14.39 10.19
N ALA A 345 25.92 15.10 9.19
CA ALA A 345 24.50 15.08 8.83
C ALA A 345 24.02 13.68 8.38
N GLU A 346 24.80 12.98 7.56
CA GLU A 346 24.51 11.60 7.15
C GLU A 346 24.46 10.65 8.36
N ARG A 347 25.43 10.76 9.27
CA ARG A 347 25.45 9.96 10.51
C ARG A 347 24.19 10.19 11.34
N THR A 348 23.85 11.45 11.60
CA THR A 348 22.64 11.81 12.35
C THR A 348 21.37 11.28 11.68
N ALA A 349 21.24 11.40 10.36
CA ALA A 349 20.09 10.89 9.61
C ALA A 349 19.98 9.36 9.68
N LYS A 350 21.11 8.64 9.58
CA LYS A 350 21.15 7.18 9.73
C LYS A 350 20.79 6.73 11.14
N THR A 351 21.27 7.42 12.18
CA THR A 351 20.87 7.15 13.56
C THR A 351 19.37 7.33 13.77
N ALA A 352 18.79 8.40 13.22
CA ALA A 352 17.35 8.64 13.28
C ALA A 352 16.56 7.53 12.55
N LEU A 353 17.04 7.05 11.41
CA LEU A 353 16.45 5.91 10.70
C LEU A 353 16.50 4.64 11.55
N THR A 354 17.63 4.32 12.17
CA THR A 354 17.73 3.16 13.07
C THR A 354 16.74 3.26 14.24
N ALA A 355 16.59 4.44 14.84
CA ALA A 355 15.64 4.66 15.92
C ALA A 355 14.18 4.47 15.44
N ALA A 356 13.82 5.02 14.28
CA ALA A 356 12.49 4.85 13.69
C ALA A 356 12.18 3.38 13.36
N THR A 357 13.14 2.64 12.78
CA THR A 357 12.98 1.22 12.49
C THR A 357 12.82 0.38 13.77
N THR A 358 13.54 0.73 14.83
CA THR A 358 13.41 0.09 16.14
C THR A 358 12.02 0.34 16.75
N ALA A 359 11.50 1.57 16.62
CA ALA A 359 10.15 1.91 17.07
C ALA A 359 9.08 1.13 16.30
N LEU A 360 9.18 1.04 14.98
CA LEU A 360 8.27 0.23 14.15
C LEU A 360 8.33 -1.25 14.56
N THR A 361 9.52 -1.81 14.74
CA THR A 361 9.69 -3.20 15.18
C THR A 361 9.00 -3.45 16.53
N THR A 362 9.13 -2.51 17.47
CA THR A 362 8.47 -2.59 18.78
C THR A 362 6.95 -2.51 18.63
N ALA A 363 6.44 -1.59 17.81
CA ALA A 363 5.00 -1.46 17.55
C ALA A 363 4.41 -2.73 16.92
N THR A 364 5.11 -3.33 15.94
CA THR A 364 4.72 -4.61 15.32
C THR A 364 4.66 -5.73 16.34
N LYS A 365 5.69 -5.90 17.19
CA LYS A 365 5.69 -6.94 18.24
C LYS A 365 4.56 -6.76 19.25
N ASN A 366 4.25 -5.51 19.61
CA ASN A 366 3.14 -5.22 20.52
C ASN A 366 1.79 -5.60 19.90
N TYR A 367 1.59 -5.28 18.63
CA TYR A 367 0.40 -5.68 17.88
C TYR A 367 0.28 -7.20 17.77
N GLU A 368 1.34 -7.91 17.37
CA GLU A 368 1.36 -9.38 17.28
C GLU A 368 1.02 -10.03 18.61
N LYS A 369 1.60 -9.54 19.71
CA LYS A 369 1.31 -10.04 21.06
C LYS A 369 -0.15 -9.81 21.46
N ALA A 370 -0.69 -8.63 21.18
CA ALA A 370 -2.09 -8.33 21.48
C ALA A 370 -3.04 -9.22 20.65
N LEU A 371 -2.76 -9.39 19.36
CA LEU A 371 -3.52 -10.25 18.46
C LEU A 371 -3.49 -11.72 18.91
N ALA A 372 -2.32 -12.24 19.31
CA ALA A 372 -2.20 -13.60 19.83
C ALA A 372 -3.04 -13.81 21.10
N ASN A 373 -3.06 -12.83 22.02
CA ASN A 373 -3.90 -12.87 23.21
C ASN A 373 -5.39 -12.88 22.86
N TYR A 374 -5.83 -11.99 21.97
CA TYR A 374 -7.22 -11.96 21.49
C TYR A 374 -7.63 -13.30 20.86
N ASN A 375 -6.83 -13.84 19.93
CA ASN A 375 -7.11 -15.10 19.26
C ASN A 375 -7.19 -16.28 20.25
N SER A 376 -6.33 -16.29 21.28
CA SER A 376 -6.38 -17.30 22.35
C SER A 376 -7.70 -17.25 23.14
N LEU A 377 -8.18 -16.04 23.47
CA LEU A 377 -9.45 -15.85 24.18
C LEU A 377 -10.65 -16.27 23.31
N VAL A 378 -10.63 -15.94 22.02
CA VAL A 378 -11.67 -16.38 21.05
C VAL A 378 -11.70 -17.90 20.93
N ALA A 379 -10.56 -18.58 20.86
CA ALA A 379 -10.51 -20.03 20.81
C ALA A 379 -11.14 -20.67 22.07
N ARG A 380 -10.88 -20.10 23.24
CA ARG A 380 -11.48 -20.53 24.52
C ARG A 380 -12.99 -20.25 24.56
N LEU A 381 -13.46 -19.14 24.00
CA LEU A 381 -14.89 -18.83 23.87
C LEU A 381 -15.61 -19.86 23.00
N ASN A 382 -15.02 -20.21 21.86
CA ASN A 382 -15.57 -21.23 20.96
C ASN A 382 -15.69 -22.59 21.65
N ALA A 383 -14.64 -23.00 22.38
CA ALA A 383 -14.67 -24.25 23.14
C ALA A 383 -15.76 -24.23 24.22
N LEU A 384 -15.91 -23.12 24.94
CA LEU A 384 -16.92 -22.98 25.98
C LEU A 384 -18.34 -22.92 25.41
N GLN A 385 -18.54 -22.35 24.22
CA GLN A 385 -19.81 -22.37 23.51
C GLN A 385 -20.28 -23.81 23.21
N VAL A 386 -19.36 -24.67 22.76
CA VAL A 386 -19.66 -26.09 22.52
C VAL A 386 -20.09 -26.77 23.83
N GLN A 387 -19.38 -26.50 24.93
CA GLN A 387 -19.75 -27.04 26.24
C GLN A 387 -21.12 -26.53 26.72
N LEU A 388 -21.45 -25.27 26.43
CA LEU A 388 -22.72 -24.65 26.78
C LEU A 388 -23.89 -25.31 26.03
N ASN A 389 -23.71 -25.58 24.73
CA ASN A 389 -24.69 -26.28 23.92
C ASN A 389 -24.91 -27.72 24.44
N ALA A 390 -23.83 -28.40 24.82
CA ALA A 390 -23.89 -29.75 25.38
C ALA A 390 -24.60 -29.78 26.74
N SER A 391 -24.32 -28.83 27.64
CA SER A 391 -24.99 -28.78 28.95
C SER A 391 -26.45 -28.36 28.87
N LEU A 392 -26.80 -27.48 27.92
CA LEU A 392 -28.19 -27.16 27.62
C LEU A 392 -28.95 -28.40 27.13
N SER A 393 -28.37 -29.16 26.20
CA SER A 393 -28.94 -30.42 25.73
C SER A 393 -29.12 -31.43 26.87
N ALA A 394 -28.12 -31.57 27.75
CA ALA A 394 -28.20 -32.44 28.92
C ALA A 394 -29.28 -32.00 29.93
N TYR A 395 -29.52 -30.69 30.07
CA TYR A 395 -30.62 -30.17 30.88
C TYR A 395 -31.99 -30.47 30.27
N LEU A 396 -32.14 -30.30 28.95
CA LEU A 396 -33.40 -30.53 28.24
C LEU A 396 -33.80 -32.01 28.21
N THR A 397 -32.82 -32.92 28.21
CA THR A 397 -33.03 -34.37 28.15
C THR A 397 -33.16 -35.05 29.53
N ALA A 398 -32.94 -34.32 30.63
CA ALA A 398 -33.06 -34.86 31.98
C ALA A 398 -34.53 -35.17 32.36
N THR A 399 -34.79 -36.40 32.80
CA THR A 399 -36.15 -36.91 33.08
C THR A 399 -36.60 -36.78 34.53
N THR A 400 -35.68 -36.56 35.47
CA THR A 400 -35.99 -36.39 36.91
C THR A 400 -35.76 -34.95 37.38
N ALA A 401 -36.55 -34.50 38.36
CA ALA A 401 -36.41 -33.15 38.91
C ALA A 401 -35.02 -32.89 39.52
N ALA A 402 -34.45 -33.89 40.22
CA ALA A 402 -33.12 -33.80 40.80
C ALA A 402 -32.02 -33.67 39.72
N ALA A 403 -32.09 -34.49 38.67
CA ALA A 403 -31.13 -34.41 37.56
C ALA A 403 -31.26 -33.08 36.80
N LYS A 404 -32.48 -32.62 36.56
CA LYS A 404 -32.76 -31.35 35.88
C LYS A 404 -32.21 -30.14 36.66
N SER A 405 -32.36 -30.14 37.99
CA SER A 405 -31.77 -29.12 38.87
C SER A 405 -30.23 -29.11 38.81
N ALA A 406 -29.60 -30.28 38.89
CA ALA A 406 -28.14 -30.40 38.81
C ALA A 406 -27.58 -29.93 37.45
N LYS A 407 -28.23 -30.31 36.34
CA LYS A 407 -27.81 -29.91 34.99
C LYS A 407 -28.03 -28.41 34.72
N LEU A 408 -29.10 -27.83 35.26
CA LEU A 408 -29.31 -26.38 35.18
C LEU A 408 -28.22 -25.60 35.91
N ASN A 409 -27.81 -26.05 37.10
CA ASN A 409 -26.70 -25.45 37.83
C ASN A 409 -25.38 -25.53 37.05
N GLN A 410 -25.12 -26.66 36.39
CA GLN A 410 -23.96 -26.83 35.51
C GLN A 410 -23.99 -25.84 34.32
N TYR A 411 -25.12 -25.75 33.62
CA TYR A 411 -25.32 -24.80 32.52
C TYR A 411 -25.13 -23.35 32.98
N ASN A 412 -25.76 -22.94 34.08
CA ASN A 412 -25.66 -21.59 34.63
C ASN A 412 -24.22 -21.22 35.03
N ASN A 413 -23.46 -22.16 35.58
CA ASN A 413 -22.06 -21.94 35.89
C ASN A 413 -21.21 -21.73 34.63
N GLN A 414 -21.48 -22.48 33.55
CA GLN A 414 -20.80 -22.31 32.27
C GLN A 414 -21.16 -20.99 31.59
N VAL A 415 -22.41 -20.52 31.71
CA VAL A 415 -22.84 -19.19 31.22
C VAL A 415 -22.05 -18.08 31.91
N LYS A 416 -21.88 -18.16 33.24
CA LYS A 416 -21.06 -17.18 33.98
C LYS A 416 -19.62 -17.15 33.48
N SER A 417 -19.00 -18.32 33.30
CA SER A 417 -17.64 -18.44 32.74
C SER A 417 -17.55 -17.88 31.33
N TYR A 418 -18.59 -18.08 30.50
CA TYR A 418 -18.64 -17.58 29.13
C TYR A 418 -18.69 -16.06 29.10
N ASN A 419 -19.57 -15.45 29.90
CA ASN A 419 -19.69 -14.00 29.95
C ASN A 419 -18.40 -13.32 30.45
N LEU A 420 -17.75 -13.88 31.48
CA LEU A 420 -16.45 -13.37 31.96
C LEU A 420 -15.37 -13.45 30.88
N LEU A 421 -15.33 -14.54 30.13
CA LEU A 421 -14.36 -14.71 29.05
C LEU A 421 -14.65 -13.79 27.86
N LEU A 422 -15.94 -13.51 27.60
CA LEU A 422 -16.37 -12.59 26.56
C LEU A 422 -15.91 -11.16 26.88
N GLU A 423 -16.07 -10.71 28.13
CA GLU A 423 -15.55 -9.41 28.58
C GLU A 423 -14.03 -9.30 28.38
N GLN A 424 -13.28 -10.36 28.71
CA GLN A 424 -11.83 -10.42 28.48
C GLN A 424 -11.49 -10.35 26.99
N ALA A 425 -12.22 -11.06 26.14
CA ALA A 425 -12.00 -11.05 24.69
C ALA A 425 -12.31 -9.68 24.07
N VAL A 426 -13.39 -9.01 24.51
CA VAL A 426 -13.74 -7.66 24.09
C VAL A 426 -12.64 -6.67 24.48
N LYS A 427 -12.14 -6.75 25.72
CA LYS A 427 -11.01 -5.92 26.15
C LYS A 427 -9.76 -6.20 25.30
N ALA A 428 -9.42 -7.46 25.08
CA ALA A 428 -8.26 -7.84 24.28
C ALA A 428 -8.37 -7.33 22.83
N ARG A 429 -9.57 -7.35 22.24
CA ARG A 429 -9.84 -6.75 20.92
C ARG A 429 -9.54 -5.25 20.89
N THR A 430 -9.98 -4.52 21.91
CA THR A 430 -9.68 -3.08 22.04
C THR A 430 -8.19 -2.83 22.18
N ASP A 431 -7.49 -3.63 22.99
CA ASP A 431 -6.04 -3.54 23.14
C ASP A 431 -5.31 -3.84 21.80
N THR A 432 -5.79 -4.81 21.02
CA THR A 432 -5.27 -5.13 19.67
C THR A 432 -5.46 -3.96 18.70
N LEU A 433 -6.65 -3.36 18.66
CA LEU A 433 -6.94 -2.19 17.82
C LEU A 433 -6.05 -1.00 18.19
N ALA A 434 -5.88 -0.73 19.49
CA ALA A 434 -5.00 0.33 19.97
C ALA A 434 -3.53 0.10 19.57
N ALA A 435 -3.05 -1.15 19.64
CA ALA A 435 -1.71 -1.50 19.19
C ALA A 435 -1.55 -1.39 17.67
N GLN A 436 -2.57 -1.79 16.89
CA GLN A 436 -2.60 -1.68 15.43
C GLN A 436 -2.52 -0.23 14.96
N GLN A 437 -3.22 0.68 15.64
CA GLN A 437 -3.20 2.12 15.34
C GLN A 437 -1.80 2.75 15.47
N GLN A 438 -0.87 2.13 16.19
CA GLN A 438 0.51 2.59 16.32
C GLN A 438 1.40 2.22 15.11
N LEU A 439 0.97 1.31 14.23
CA LEU A 439 1.77 0.86 13.10
C LEU A 439 1.92 1.96 12.04
N VAL A 440 0.82 2.61 11.65
CA VAL A 440 0.82 3.69 10.64
C VAL A 440 1.78 4.85 10.99
N PRO A 441 1.72 5.47 12.18
CA PRO A 441 2.65 6.54 12.53
C PRO A 441 4.10 6.04 12.60
N ALA A 442 4.35 4.82 13.06
CA ALA A 442 5.70 4.25 13.09
C ALA A 442 6.25 3.97 11.68
N THR A 443 5.44 3.45 10.76
CA THR A 443 5.79 3.26 9.35
C THR A 443 6.08 4.60 8.66
N ASN A 444 5.25 5.62 8.90
CA ASN A 444 5.48 6.96 8.36
C ASN A 444 6.79 7.57 8.88
N ALA A 445 7.12 7.35 10.15
CA ALA A 445 8.40 7.79 10.73
C ALA A 445 9.61 7.13 10.05
N VAL A 446 9.54 5.81 9.75
CA VAL A 446 10.59 5.10 8.99
C VAL A 446 10.73 5.66 7.58
N ASN A 447 9.62 5.89 6.87
CA ASN A 447 9.64 6.45 5.52
C ASN A 447 10.27 7.85 5.51
N ALA A 448 9.86 8.73 6.42
CA ALA A 448 10.41 10.07 6.55
C ALA A 448 11.91 10.05 6.89
N ALA A 449 12.34 9.16 7.80
CA ALA A 449 13.74 9.01 8.15
C ALA A 449 14.58 8.44 7.01
N THR A 450 14.02 7.53 6.21
CA THR A 450 14.66 6.94 5.02
C THR A 450 14.94 8.01 3.96
N VAL A 451 13.95 8.86 3.67
CA VAL A 451 14.12 9.98 2.72
C VAL A 451 15.25 10.91 3.17
N LYS A 452 15.29 11.25 4.46
CA LYS A 452 16.35 12.10 5.03
C LYS A 452 17.73 11.44 4.96
N ALA A 453 17.83 10.15 5.28
CA ALA A 453 19.08 9.40 5.21
C ALA A 453 19.60 9.33 3.77
N ASN A 454 18.74 9.02 2.80
CA ASN A 454 19.10 8.96 1.39
C ASN A 454 19.55 10.33 0.86
N ALA A 455 18.83 11.40 1.18
CA ALA A 455 19.20 12.75 0.79
C ALA A 455 20.57 13.15 1.36
N ALA A 456 20.86 12.81 2.63
CA ALA A 456 22.15 13.10 3.25
C ALA A 456 23.29 12.29 2.63
N THR A 457 23.08 11.00 2.33
CA THR A 457 24.05 10.16 1.62
C THR A 457 24.36 10.70 0.22
N ILE A 458 23.34 11.09 -0.55
CA ILE A 458 23.53 11.69 -1.87
C ILE A 458 24.30 13.00 -1.76
N ALA A 459 23.90 13.89 -0.84
CA ALA A 459 24.59 15.17 -0.66
C ALA A 459 26.07 15.00 -0.31
N LEU A 460 26.41 14.03 0.55
CA LEU A 460 27.80 13.72 0.87
C LEU A 460 28.57 13.17 -0.34
N ALA A 461 27.96 12.25 -1.10
CA ALA A 461 28.57 11.68 -2.30
C ALA A 461 28.84 12.75 -3.37
N THR A 462 27.87 13.64 -3.61
CA THR A 462 28.01 14.78 -4.52
C THR A 462 29.17 15.70 -4.09
N GLU A 463 29.28 16.02 -2.80
CA GLU A 463 30.36 16.89 -2.31
C GLU A 463 31.73 16.23 -2.43
N LYS A 464 31.85 14.93 -2.15
CA LYS A 464 33.09 14.16 -2.34
C LYS A 464 33.52 14.08 -3.81
N ALA A 465 32.57 13.96 -4.74
CA ALA A 465 32.87 13.91 -6.17
C ALA A 465 33.53 15.20 -6.69
N ARG A 466 33.27 16.35 -6.05
CA ARG A 466 33.87 17.65 -6.44
C ARG A 466 35.35 17.78 -6.05
N THR A 467 35.82 17.00 -5.07
CA THR A 467 37.17 17.17 -4.50
C THR A 467 38.28 17.01 -5.54
N ALA A 468 38.16 16.03 -6.46
CA ALA A 468 39.15 15.81 -7.50
C ALA A 468 39.27 17.01 -8.46
N GLY A 469 38.13 17.54 -8.92
CA GLY A 469 38.09 18.72 -9.80
C GLY A 469 38.66 19.98 -9.12
N LEU A 470 38.34 20.20 -7.84
CA LEU A 470 38.88 21.32 -7.07
C LEU A 470 40.40 21.17 -6.83
N THR A 471 40.87 19.94 -6.59
CA THR A 471 42.31 19.67 -6.45
C THR A 471 43.05 19.96 -7.75
N ALA A 472 42.51 19.54 -8.90
CA ALA A 472 43.06 19.86 -10.21
C ALA A 472 43.06 21.38 -10.48
N ALA A 473 41.99 22.09 -10.11
CA ALA A 473 41.91 23.55 -10.24
C ALA A 473 42.99 24.27 -9.43
N VAL A 474 43.25 23.83 -8.18
CA VAL A 474 44.35 24.36 -7.35
C VAL A 474 45.70 24.16 -8.03
N ALA A 475 45.97 22.94 -8.52
CA ALA A 475 47.22 22.60 -9.19
C ALA A 475 47.44 23.43 -10.46
N ASN A 476 46.40 23.57 -11.29
CA ASN A 476 46.46 24.36 -12.53
C ASN A 476 46.68 25.85 -12.24
N ALA A 477 45.96 26.42 -11.27
CA ALA A 477 46.13 27.83 -10.88
C ALA A 477 47.54 28.09 -10.33
N LEU A 478 48.09 27.15 -9.55
CA LEU A 478 49.47 27.24 -9.04
C LEU A 478 50.50 27.21 -10.17
N ALA A 479 50.32 26.31 -11.16
CA ALA A 479 51.21 26.21 -12.31
C ALA A 479 51.24 27.51 -13.13
N ILE A 480 50.06 28.10 -13.38
CA ILE A 480 49.91 29.38 -14.08
C ILE A 480 50.59 30.51 -13.30
N TYR A 481 50.34 30.59 -11.99
CA TYR A 481 50.97 31.60 -11.12
C TYR A 481 52.50 31.48 -11.13
N ASN A 482 53.04 30.27 -10.95
CA ASN A 482 54.48 30.03 -10.96
C ASN A 482 55.12 30.38 -12.32
N ASN A 483 54.45 30.06 -13.42
CA ASN A 483 54.93 30.38 -14.76
C ASN A 483 54.98 31.90 -14.99
N LEU A 484 53.89 32.62 -14.68
CA LEU A 484 53.85 34.09 -14.80
C LEU A 484 54.86 34.77 -13.87
N GLN A 485 55.02 34.26 -12.65
CA GLN A 485 56.00 34.78 -11.70
C GLN A 485 57.43 34.59 -12.21
N ALA A 486 57.74 33.46 -12.85
CA ALA A 486 59.04 33.21 -13.48
C ALA A 486 59.30 34.18 -14.64
N GLN A 487 58.30 34.40 -15.51
CA GLN A 487 58.37 35.40 -16.59
C GLN A 487 58.62 36.81 -16.04
N TYR A 488 57.90 37.20 -15.00
CA TYR A 488 58.06 38.51 -14.35
C TYR A 488 59.47 38.70 -13.76
N LYS A 489 60.00 37.69 -13.06
CA LYS A 489 61.37 37.71 -12.53
C LYS A 489 62.42 37.80 -13.63
N ALA A 490 62.20 37.10 -14.76
CA ALA A 490 63.09 37.18 -15.91
C ALA A 490 63.06 38.58 -16.56
N ALA A 491 61.88 39.17 -16.72
CA ALA A 491 61.70 40.52 -17.26
C ALA A 491 62.36 41.60 -16.38
N LEU A 492 62.23 41.48 -15.05
CA LEU A 492 62.92 42.36 -14.09
C LEU A 492 64.45 42.31 -14.24
N LYS A 493 65.02 41.11 -14.43
CA LYS A 493 66.48 40.94 -14.60
C LYS A 493 67.00 41.48 -15.93
N ALA A 494 66.15 41.55 -16.95
CA ALA A 494 66.49 42.06 -18.28
C ALA A 494 66.39 43.60 -18.39
N MET A 495 65.97 44.30 -17.33
CA MET A 495 65.94 45.76 -17.32
C MET A 495 67.37 46.33 -17.24
N PRO A 496 67.70 47.35 -18.05
CA PRO A 496 69.01 48.00 -17.98
C PRO A 496 69.21 48.60 -16.59
N LYS A 497 70.32 48.23 -15.92
CA LYS A 497 70.78 48.92 -14.71
C LYS A 497 71.11 50.36 -15.11
N LYS A 498 70.35 51.32 -14.61
CA LYS A 498 70.72 52.73 -14.68
C LYS A 498 71.83 53.03 -13.69
#